data_AF-A0A9E5PGF4-F1
#
_entry.id   AF-A0A9E5PGF4-F1
#
_cell.length_a   1.000
_cell.length_b   1.000
_cell.length_c   1.000
_cell.angle_alpha   90.00
_cell.angle_beta   90.00
_cell.angle_gamma   90.00
#
_symmetry.space_group_name_H-M   'P 1'
#
loop_
_entity.id
_entity.type
_entity.pdbx_description
1 polymer ?
#
loop_
_entity_poly.entity_id
_entity_poly.type
_entity_poly.pdbx_seq_one_letter_code
_entity_poly.pdbx_strand_id
1 'polypeptide(L)'
;RVLEAVLARAVTLLGVTGGEVAIWDDEAEQLVVVASENIGKDSTGTRLKLGEGAMGAVGESHEPLIIPSYHEWLGQSVQYADV
;
A
#
# COMPACT_ATOMS: atom_id res chain seq x y z
N ARG A 1 7.72 -10.56 -12.04
CA ARG A 1 8.07 -9.17 -12.40
C ARG A 1 9.11 -8.64 -11.41
N VAL A 2 9.83 -7.54 -11.68
CA VAL A 2 10.92 -7.06 -10.79
C VAL A 2 10.40 -6.55 -9.44
N LEU A 3 9.32 -5.77 -9.45
CA LEU A 3 8.75 -5.20 -8.22
C LEU A 3 8.22 -6.26 -7.26
N GLU A 4 7.59 -7.32 -7.76
CA GLU A 4 7.16 -8.48 -6.96
C GLU A 4 8.36 -9.15 -6.24
N ALA A 5 9.46 -9.38 -6.97
CA ALA A 5 10.65 -10.00 -6.39
C ALA A 5 11.34 -9.10 -5.34
N VAL A 6 11.36 -7.78 -5.59
CA VAL A 6 11.87 -6.80 -4.63
C VAL A 6 11.01 -6.79 -3.36
N LEU A 7 9.69 -6.78 -3.53
CA LEU A 7 8.72 -6.78 -2.44
C LEU A 7 8.83 -8.04 -1.58
N ALA A 8 8.83 -9.23 -2.19
CA ALA A 8 8.99 -10.50 -1.47
C ALA A 8 10.28 -10.54 -0.64
N ARG A 9 11.39 -10.02 -1.20
CA ARG A 9 12.65 -9.92 -0.48
C ARG A 9 12.59 -8.91 0.65
N ALA A 10 11.93 -7.77 0.48
CA ALA A 10 11.76 -6.77 1.52
C ALA A 10 10.93 -7.31 2.70
N VAL A 11 9.82 -7.98 2.42
CA VAL A 11 8.98 -8.66 3.42
C VAL A 11 9.80 -9.64 4.24
N THR A 12 10.60 -10.48 3.57
CA THR A 12 11.50 -11.45 4.22
C THR A 12 12.55 -10.76 5.11
N LEU A 13 13.20 -9.70 4.61
CA LEU A 13 14.27 -9.00 5.34
C LEU A 13 13.76 -8.24 6.56
N LEU A 14 12.56 -7.68 6.47
CA LEU A 14 11.94 -6.91 7.56
C LEU A 14 11.22 -7.82 8.58
N GLY A 15 11.03 -9.10 8.28
CA GLY A 15 10.30 -10.03 9.15
C GLY A 15 8.83 -9.65 9.34
N VAL A 16 8.22 -9.03 8.33
CA VAL A 16 6.80 -8.62 8.35
C VAL A 16 5.92 -9.66 7.68
N THR A 17 4.60 -9.58 7.90
CA THR A 17 3.63 -10.56 7.37
C THR A 17 3.34 -10.40 5.88
N GLY A 18 3.49 -9.18 5.36
CA GLY A 18 3.24 -8.85 3.95
C GLY A 18 3.60 -7.40 3.64
N GLY A 19 3.50 -7.03 2.37
CA GLY A 19 3.60 -5.64 1.92
C GLY A 19 3.06 -5.41 0.51
N GLU A 20 2.97 -4.15 0.11
CA GLU A 20 2.50 -3.73 -1.20
C GLU A 20 3.40 -2.64 -1.77
N VAL A 21 3.40 -2.50 -3.09
CA VAL A 21 4.05 -1.38 -3.80
C VAL A 21 3.04 -0.75 -4.72
N ALA A 22 2.85 0.56 -4.56
CA ALA A 22 2.10 1.39 -5.50
C ALA A 22 3.04 2.34 -6.27
N ILE A 23 2.64 2.67 -7.50
CA ILE A 23 3.27 3.71 -8.31
C ILE A 23 2.26 4.83 -8.58
N TRP A 24 2.75 6.03 -8.84
CA TRP A 24 1.92 7.15 -9.26
C TRP A 24 1.60 7.05 -10.76
N ASP A 25 0.33 7.29 -11.10
CA ASP A 25 -0.20 7.38 -12.45
C ASP A 25 -0.59 8.84 -12.72
N ASP A 26 0.20 9.52 -13.56
CA ASP A 26 0.02 10.94 -13.88
C ASP A 26 -1.27 11.23 -14.66
N GLU A 27 -1.78 10.29 -15.46
CA GLU A 27 -2.99 10.51 -16.26
C GLU A 27 -4.25 10.47 -15.39
N ALA A 28 -4.28 9.53 -14.45
CA ALA A 28 -5.40 9.37 -13.52
C ALA A 28 -5.27 10.20 -12.24
N GLU A 29 -4.10 10.78 -11.98
CA GLU A 29 -3.73 11.44 -10.72
C GLU A 29 -4.00 10.54 -9.49
N GLN A 30 -3.55 9.29 -9.57
CA GLN A 30 -3.78 8.27 -8.54
C GLN A 30 -2.57 7.37 -8.31
N LEU A 31 -2.47 6.81 -7.11
CA LEU A 31 -1.59 5.69 -6.81
C LEU A 31 -2.24 4.39 -7.29
N VAL A 32 -1.47 3.51 -7.92
CA VAL A 32 -1.93 2.17 -8.34
C VAL A 32 -1.02 1.09 -7.78
N VAL A 33 -1.59 0.11 -7.09
CA VAL A 33 -0.86 -1.05 -6.56
C VAL A 33 -0.41 -1.94 -7.72
N VAL A 34 0.89 -2.16 -7.83
CA VAL A 34 1.53 -2.94 -8.91
C VAL A 34 2.21 -4.22 -8.42
N ALA A 35 2.35 -4.37 -7.11
CA ALA A 35 2.78 -5.60 -6.47
C ALA A 35 2.13 -5.73 -5.10
N SER A 36 1.70 -6.94 -4.76
CA SER A 36 1.07 -7.30 -3.49
C SER A 36 1.65 -8.62 -3.00
N GLU A 37 2.01 -8.72 -1.73
CA GLU A 37 2.61 -9.90 -1.11
C GLU A 37 1.96 -10.17 0.25
N ASN A 38 1.21 -11.27 0.37
CA ASN A 38 0.64 -11.79 1.62
C ASN A 38 -0.24 -10.81 2.44
N ILE A 39 -1.07 -10.01 1.76
CA ILE A 39 -2.02 -9.07 2.38
C ILE A 39 -3.43 -9.67 2.48
N GLY A 40 -3.58 -10.99 2.64
CA GLY A 40 -4.90 -11.66 2.67
C GLY A 40 -5.55 -11.85 1.29
N LYS A 41 -5.60 -10.81 0.44
CA LYS A 41 -6.04 -10.89 -0.96
C LYS A 41 -5.08 -10.11 -1.86
N ASP A 42 -4.88 -10.59 -3.09
CA ASP A 42 -4.15 -9.82 -4.10
C ASP A 42 -4.89 -8.50 -4.40
N SER A 43 -4.21 -7.41 -4.11
CA SER A 43 -4.67 -6.03 -4.24
C SER A 43 -4.11 -5.33 -5.47
N THR A 44 -3.41 -6.05 -6.36
CA THR A 44 -2.87 -5.48 -7.59
C THR A 44 -3.99 -4.83 -8.41
N GLY A 45 -3.80 -3.58 -8.81
CA GLY A 45 -4.79 -2.77 -9.53
C GLY A 45 -5.67 -1.88 -8.65
N THR A 46 -5.64 -2.04 -7.32
CA THR A 46 -6.24 -1.09 -6.36
C THR A 46 -5.71 0.32 -6.61
N ARG A 47 -6.59 1.31 -6.59
CA ARG A 47 -6.27 2.70 -6.94
C ARG A 47 -6.64 3.65 -5.82
N LEU A 48 -5.68 4.39 -5.29
CA LEU A 48 -5.89 5.34 -4.19
C LEU A 48 -5.63 6.78 -4.63
N LYS A 49 -6.42 7.71 -4.12
CA LYS A 49 -6.11 9.15 -4.24
C LYS A 49 -5.03 9.56 -3.24
N LEU A 50 -4.37 10.69 -3.49
CA LEU A 50 -3.61 11.36 -2.45
C LEU A 50 -4.52 11.69 -1.25
N GLY A 51 -3.97 11.55 -0.05
CA GLY A 51 -4.72 11.67 1.22
C GLY A 51 -5.61 10.46 1.58
N GLU A 52 -5.79 9.49 0.68
CA GLU A 52 -6.63 8.30 0.94
C GLU A 52 -5.82 7.15 1.55
N GLY A 53 -6.21 6.67 2.73
CA GLY A 53 -5.52 5.55 3.35
C GLY A 53 -4.08 5.89 3.75
N ALA A 54 -3.32 4.86 4.13
CA ALA A 54 -1.91 5.05 4.49
C ALA A 54 -1.05 5.44 3.28
N MET A 55 -1.24 4.77 2.13
CA MET A 55 -0.47 5.07 0.92
C MET A 55 -0.75 6.48 0.39
N GLY A 56 -2.03 6.89 0.34
CA GLY A 56 -2.39 8.24 -0.11
C GLY A 56 -1.87 9.33 0.82
N ALA A 57 -1.91 9.10 2.14
CA ALA A 57 -1.36 10.04 3.12
C ALA A 57 0.17 10.22 2.98
N VAL A 58 0.92 9.13 2.76
CA VAL A 58 2.37 9.19 2.49
C VAL A 58 2.64 9.81 1.12
N GLY A 59 1.83 9.49 0.10
CA GLY A 59 1.95 10.09 -1.23
C GLY A 59 1.75 11.61 -1.21
N GLU A 60 0.86 12.11 -0.35
CA GLU A 60 0.61 13.55 -0.22
C GLU A 60 1.69 14.26 0.61
N SER A 61 2.09 13.66 1.73
CA SER A 61 3.02 14.29 2.68
C SER A 61 4.50 14.11 2.34
N HIS A 62 4.84 13.08 1.56
CA HIS A 62 6.20 12.59 1.34
C HIS A 62 6.96 12.21 2.62
N GLU A 63 6.24 11.93 3.70
CA GLU A 63 6.82 11.56 4.99
C GLU A 63 6.45 10.11 5.37
N PRO A 64 7.36 9.34 6.00
CA PRO A 64 7.04 8.00 6.47
C PRO A 64 5.93 7.99 7.54
N LEU A 65 5.06 6.98 7.50
CA LEU A 65 3.96 6.81 8.45
C LEU A 65 3.98 5.41 9.07
N ILE A 66 3.96 5.35 10.40
CA ILE A 66 3.79 4.10 11.18
C ILE A 66 2.43 4.17 11.88
N ILE A 67 1.58 3.18 11.63
CA ILE A 67 0.24 3.08 12.22
C ILE A 67 0.23 1.86 13.14
N PRO A 68 0.20 2.04 14.48
CA PRO A 68 0.25 0.91 15.42
C PRO A 68 -0.93 -0.06 15.33
N SER A 69 -2.11 0.45 14.98
CA SER A 69 -3.36 -0.32 14.90
C SER A 69 -4.16 0.15 13.69
N TYR A 70 -3.96 -0.51 12.56
CA TYR A 70 -4.53 -0.06 11.28
C TYR A 70 -6.06 -0.07 11.27
N HIS A 71 -6.68 -1.12 11.79
CA HIS A 71 -8.15 -1.27 11.83
C HIS A 71 -8.85 -0.23 12.72
N GLU A 72 -8.15 0.33 13.70
CA GLU A 72 -8.66 1.38 14.59
C GLU A 72 -8.36 2.79 14.06
N TRP A 73 -7.54 2.90 13.00
CA TRP A 73 -7.12 4.17 12.46
C TRP A 73 -8.21 4.77 11.57
N LEU A 74 -8.70 5.95 11.95
CA LEU A 74 -9.76 6.66 11.23
C LEU A 74 -9.41 6.98 9.77
N GLY A 75 -8.13 7.04 9.42
CA GLY A 75 -7.67 7.30 8.06
C GLY A 75 -7.62 6.08 7.14
N GLN A 76 -8.06 4.89 7.60
CA GLN A 76 -8.04 3.68 6.78
C GLN A 76 -8.87 3.86 5.50
N SER A 77 -8.39 3.28 4.39
CA SER A 77 -9.16 3.30 3.14
C SER A 77 -10.21 2.19 3.16
N VAL A 78 -11.40 2.51 2.64
CA VAL A 78 -12.49 1.54 2.46
C VAL A 78 -12.12 0.40 1.51
N GLN A 79 -11.09 0.58 0.67
CA GLN A 79 -10.59 -0.46 -0.23
C GLN A 79 -9.97 -1.64 0.51
N TYR A 80 -9.64 -1.45 1.79
CA TYR A 80 -9.04 -2.45 2.67
C TYR A 80 -9.99 -2.94 3.77
N ALA A 81 -11.30 -2.71 3.65
CA ALA A 81 -12.26 -3.06 4.69
C ALA A 81 -12.41 -4.58 4.94
N ASP A 82 -12.09 -5.41 3.93
CA ASP A 82 -12.24 -6.88 3.97
C ASP A 82 -10.89 -7.60 4.10
N VAL A 83 -9.83 -6.89 4.49
CA VAL A 83 -8.44 -7.33 4.46
C VAL A 83 -7.92 -7.59 5.87
#